data_AF-A0A9Q9J9V6-F1
#
_entry.id   AF-A0A9Q9J9V6-F1
#
_cell.length_a   1.000
_cell.length_b   1.000
_cell.length_c   1.000
_cell.angle_alpha   90.00
_cell.angle_beta   90.00
_cell.angle_gamma   90.00
#
_symmetry.space_group_name_H-M   'P 1'
#
loop_
_entity.id
_entity.type
_entity.pdbx_description
1 polymer ?
#
loop_
_entity_poly.entity_id
_entity_poly.type
_entity_poly.pdbx_seq_one_letter_code
_entity_poly.pdbx_strand_id
1 'polypeptide(L)' 'MSGTNVEVNTHPTHRCSFCGVTNIEVAGVLIAGPGVCICQKCVFLCVEMVFKHAEKTEKPTS' A
#
# COMPACT_ATOMS: atom_id res chain seq x y z
N MET A 1 -11.81 -8.91 -26.25
CA MET A 1 -11.04 -8.04 -25.33
C MET A 1 -11.84 -7.95 -24.05
N SER A 2 -11.65 -8.90 -23.15
CA SER A 2 -12.47 -9.02 -21.94
C SER A 2 -11.98 -8.00 -20.93
N GLY A 3 -12.75 -6.94 -20.73
CA GLY A 3 -12.52 -5.96 -19.68
C GLY A 3 -12.55 -6.67 -18.33
N THR A 4 -11.46 -6.57 -17.59
CA THR A 4 -11.41 -6.97 -16.19
C THR A 4 -12.32 -6.01 -15.43
N ASN A 5 -13.51 -6.49 -15.06
CA ASN A 5 -14.35 -5.81 -14.10
C ASN A 5 -13.66 -5.94 -12.73
N VAL A 6 -12.70 -5.05 -12.47
CA VAL A 6 -12.11 -4.95 -11.13
C VAL A 6 -13.14 -4.17 -10.32
N GLU A 7 -13.97 -4.88 -9.56
CA GLU A 7 -14.77 -4.30 -8.49
C GLU A 7 -13.81 -3.81 -7.40
N VAL A 8 -13.11 -2.71 -7.70
CA VAL A 8 -12.31 -2.00 -6.72
C VAL A 8 -13.32 -1.39 -5.76
N ASN A 9 -13.35 -1.88 -4.52
CA ASN A 9 -14.20 -1.33 -3.48
C ASN A 9 -13.95 0.19 -3.40
N THR A 10 -14.87 0.99 -3.91
CA THR A 10 -14.73 2.46 -3.99
C THR A 10 -14.86 3.11 -2.61
N HIS A 11 -15.22 2.34 -1.58
CA HIS A 11 -15.22 2.83 -0.22
C HIS A 11 -13.81 2.73 0.36
N PRO A 12 -13.24 3.85 0.87
CA PRO A 12 -12.01 3.80 1.64
C PRO A 12 -12.18 2.77 2.75
N THR A 13 -11.36 1.72 2.74
CA THR A 13 -11.31 0.84 3.90
C THR A 13 -10.80 1.72 5.05
N HIS A 14 -11.57 1.85 6.12
CA HIS A 14 -11.13 2.57 7.32
C HIS A 14 -9.97 1.86 8.05
N ARG A 15 -9.20 1.03 7.34
CA ARG A 15 -8.11 0.18 7.81
C ARG A 15 -6.97 0.19 6.81
N CYS A 16 -5.74 0.22 7.30
CA CYS A 16 -4.55 0.00 6.50
C CYS A 16 -4.55 -1.42 5.94
N SER A 17 -4.38 -1.57 4.63
CA SER A 17 -4.32 -2.87 3.93
C SER A 17 -3.07 -3.69 4.28
N PHE A 18 -2.05 -3.07 4.88
CA PHE A 18 -0.79 -3.74 5.23
C PHE A 18 -0.75 -4.22 6.68
N CYS A 19 -1.20 -3.40 7.64
CA CYS A 19 -1.12 -3.73 9.07
C CYS A 19 -2.49 -3.84 9.77
N GLY A 20 -3.60 -3.56 9.06
CA GLY A 20 -4.95 -3.68 9.59
C GLY A 20 -5.41 -2.56 10.53
N VAL A 21 -4.53 -1.62 10.92
CA VAL A 21 -4.87 -0.53 11.85
C VAL A 21 -5.98 0.35 11.29
N THR A 22 -6.93 0.74 12.14
CA THR A 22 -8.03 1.61 11.70
C THR A 22 -7.60 3.07 11.54
N ASN A 23 -8.43 3.87 10.87
CA ASN A 23 -8.25 5.33 10.76
C ASN A 23 -8.37 6.07 12.12
N ILE A 24 -8.90 5.41 13.15
CA ILE A 24 -9.02 5.96 14.52
C ILE A 24 -7.77 5.61 15.34
N GLU A 25 -7.25 4.39 15.18
CA GLU A 25 -6.10 3.89 15.96
C GLU A 25 -4.74 4.32 15.37
N VAL A 26 -4.71 4.78 14.12
CA VAL A 26 -3.46 5.16 13.46
C VAL A 26 -2.85 6.41 14.10
N ALA A 27 -1.64 6.26 14.63
CA ALA A 27 -0.80 7.40 15.03
C ALA A 27 -0.16 8.05 13.78
N GLY A 28 -0.97 8.75 12.99
CA GLY A 28 -0.53 9.44 11.77
C GLY A 28 -1.59 9.47 10.67
N VAL A 29 -1.14 9.60 9.42
CA VAL A 29 -2.03 9.68 8.26
C VAL A 29 -2.40 8.28 7.74
N LEU A 30 -3.68 8.08 7.42
CA LEU A 30 -4.14 6.98 6.58
C LEU A 30 -4.43 7.53 5.17
N ILE A 31 -3.65 7.07 4.19
CA ILE A 31 -3.75 7.50 2.79
C ILE A 31 -4.69 6.52 2.07
N ALA A 32 -5.77 7.02 1.48
CA ALA A 32 -6.75 6.23 0.76
C ALA A 32 -6.56 6.35 -0.76
N GLY A 33 -6.60 5.21 -1.45
CA GLY A 33 -6.76 5.10 -2.90
C GLY A 33 -7.98 4.24 -3.23
N PRO A 34 -8.32 4.06 -4.52
CA PRO A 34 -9.39 3.15 -4.92
C PRO A 34 -9.12 1.73 -4.38
N GLY A 35 -9.97 1.23 -3.46
CA GLY A 35 -9.93 -0.13 -2.92
C GLY A 35 -8.76 -0.47 -1.99
N VAL A 36 -7.91 0.49 -1.66
CA VAL A 36 -6.71 0.26 -0.84
C VAL A 36 -6.42 1.46 0.04
N CYS A 37 -5.94 1.20 1.25
CA CYS A 37 -5.48 2.24 2.17
C CYS A 37 -4.13 1.86 2.77
N ILE A 38 -3.25 2.83 2.96
CA ILE A 38 -1.93 2.61 3.57
C ILE A 38 -1.67 3.67 4.64
N CYS A 39 -1.23 3.24 5.83
CA CYS A 39 -0.86 4.18 6.89
C CYS A 39 0.57 4.68 6.74
N GLN A 40 0.84 5.87 7.26
CA GLN A 40 2.16 6.51 7.25
C GLN A 40 3.29 5.57 7.72
N LYS A 41 3.06 4.80 8.79
CA LYS A 41 4.05 3.84 9.30
C LYS A 41 4.41 2.78 8.26
N CYS A 42 3.41 2.21 7.57
CA CYS A 42 3.64 1.21 6.53
C CYS A 42 4.35 1.82 5.32
N VAL A 43 4.07 3.07 4.95
CA VAL A 43 4.82 3.78 3.89
C VAL A 43 6.31 3.82 4.22
N PHE A 44 6.68 4.27 5.42
CA PHE A 44 8.10 4.34 5.81
C PHE A 44 8.78 2.98 5.84
N LEU A 45 8.11 1.96 6.35
CA LEU A 45 8.63 0.58 6.35
C LEU A 45 8.86 0.08 4.91
N CYS A 46 7.92 0.31 4.00
CA CYS A 46 8.08 -0.06 2.59
C CYS A 46 9.23 0.69 1.93
N VAL A 47 9.33 2.01 2.13
CA VAL A 47 10.44 2.83 1.62
C VAL A 47 11.78 2.29 2.12
N GLU A 48 11.91 2.05 3.42
CA GLU A 48 13.12 1.49 4.02
C GLU A 48 13.48 0.13 3.40
N MET A 49 12.50 -0.77 3.24
CA MET A 49 12.73 -2.07 2.61
C MET A 49 13.16 -1.94 1.15
N VAL A 50 12.51 -1.09 0.36
CA VAL A 50 12.84 -0.89 -1.06
C VAL A 50 14.27 -0.35 -1.20
N PHE A 51 14.63 0.69 -0.45
CA PHE A 51 15.97 1.28 -0.54
C PHE A 51 17.06 0.38 0.06
N LYS A 52 16.76 -0.43 1.09
CA LYS A 52 17.70 -1.44 1.60
C LYS A 52 18.02 -2.53 0.56
N HIS A 53 17.09 -2.84 -0.33
CA HIS A 53 17.26 -3.88 -1.36
C HIS A 53 17.57 -3.32 -2.75
N ALA A 54 17.70 -1.99 -2.89
CA ALA A 54 17.93 -1.32 -4.18
C ALA A 54 19.32 -1.58 -4.78
N GLU A 55 20.26 -2.20 -4.06
CA GLU A 55 21.64 -2.44 -4.50
C GLU A 55 21.94 -3.91 -4.91
N LYS A 56 20.95 -4.72 -5.30
CA LYS A 56 21.24 -6.10 -5.75
C LYS A 56 20.41 -6.64 -6.92
N THR A 57 19.96 -5.78 -7.83
CA THR A 57 19.40 -6.23 -9.12
C THR A 57 20.01 -5.47 -10.29
N GLU A 58 21.22 -5.85 -10.67
CA GLU A 58 21.77 -5.59 -12.02
C GLU A 58 21.11 -6.46 -13.10
N LYS A 59 20.06 -7.22 -12.76
CA LYS A 59 19.28 -7.98 -13.74
C LYS A 59 17.97 -7.24 -14.02
N PRO A 60 17.67 -6.90 -15.29
CA PRO A 60 16.35 -6.42 -15.68
C PRO A 60 15.33 -7.49 -15.28
N THR A 61 14.29 -7.09 -14.54
CA THR A 61 13.09 -7.91 -14.37
C THR A 61 12.51 -8.14 -15.76
N SER A 62 12.66 -9.38 -16.26
CA SER A 62 12.01 -9.85 -17.49
C SER A 62 10.54 -10.15 -17.25
#